data_AF-A0A0L6WYB9-F1
#
_entry.id   AF-A0A0L6WYB9-F1
#
_cell.length_a   1.000
_cell.length_b   1.000
_cell.length_c   1.000
_cell.angle_alpha   90.00
_cell.angle_beta   90.00
_cell.angle_gamma   90.00
#
_symmetry.space_group_name_H-M   'P 1'
#
loop_
_entity.id
_entity.type
_entity.pdbx_description
1 polymer ?
#
loop_
_entity_poly.entity_id
_entity_poly.type
_entity_poly.pdbx_seq_one_letter_code
_entity_poly.pdbx_strand_id
1 'polypeptide(L)'
;MLIDNKEEVECITNSSSQIISMSAEIASNLGLSYDPNIVLNMQSTNGTIDQLLGLVHNISSTIGNITVYLQIHILRSPAYDNLLGHLFDVSTQSVVNILSNIKTTITIMDPDTGMQCTIPTFPCSKNKQNNHQNVCFKTEAPHCFHYQRH
;
A
#
# COMPACT_ATOMS: atom_id res chain seq x y z
N MET A 1 -0.07 6.07 1.65
CA MET A 1 0.06 5.32 2.91
C MET A 1 1.29 5.83 3.62
N LEU A 2 1.18 6.29 4.87
CA LEU A 2 2.32 6.76 5.65
C LEU A 2 3.12 5.54 6.13
N ILE A 3 4.40 5.43 5.77
CA ILE A 3 5.26 4.31 6.13
C ILE A 3 6.23 4.74 7.23
N ASP A 4 6.31 3.94 8.29
CA ASP A 4 7.23 4.13 9.42
C ASP A 4 7.14 5.53 10.07
N ASN A 5 5.97 6.17 9.99
CA ASN A 5 5.75 7.56 10.39
C ASN A 5 6.70 8.58 9.72
N LYS A 6 7.27 8.24 8.55
CA LYS A 6 8.24 9.07 7.82
C LYS A 6 7.61 9.79 6.64
N GLU A 7 7.12 9.04 5.66
CA GLU A 7 6.66 9.61 4.38
C GLU A 7 5.42 8.88 3.84
N GLU A 8 4.56 9.63 3.14
CA GLU A 8 3.42 9.08 2.42
C GLU A 8 3.85 8.51 1.07
N VAL A 9 3.70 7.19 0.92
CA VAL A 9 4.00 6.46 -0.31
C VAL A 9 2.71 6.16 -1.06
N GLU A 10 2.72 6.37 -2.37
CA GLU A 10 1.62 5.95 -3.25
C GLU A 10 1.56 4.43 -3.35
N CYS A 11 0.35 3.89 -3.21
CA CYS A 11 0.13 2.44 -3.17
C CYS A 11 -0.85 2.02 -4.26
N ILE A 12 -0.53 0.95 -4.97
CA ILE A 12 -1.44 0.28 -5.89
C ILE A 12 -2.07 -0.90 -5.17
N THR A 13 -3.39 -0.97 -5.14
CA THR A 13 -4.13 -2.13 -4.61
C THR A 13 -4.33 -3.17 -5.70
N ASN A 14 -3.92 -4.41 -5.47
CA ASN A 14 -4.08 -5.51 -6.41
C ASN A 14 -4.37 -6.83 -5.69
N SER A 15 -5.64 -7.16 -5.53
CA SER A 15 -6.07 -8.41 -4.87
C SER A 15 -5.65 -9.69 -5.61
N SER A 16 -5.19 -9.60 -6.87
CA SER A 16 -4.62 -10.75 -7.58
C SER A 16 -3.15 -11.02 -7.22
N SER A 17 -2.46 -10.06 -6.61
CA SER A 17 -1.14 -10.28 -6.02
C SER A 17 -1.28 -10.87 -4.63
N GLN A 18 -0.53 -11.91 -4.28
CA GLN A 18 -0.58 -12.47 -2.93
C GLN A 18 0.18 -11.62 -1.91
N ILE A 19 1.19 -10.88 -2.34
CA ILE A 19 2.15 -10.23 -1.45
C ILE A 19 1.99 -8.71 -1.42
N ILE A 20 2.56 -8.11 -0.37
CA ILE A 20 2.83 -6.67 -0.27
C ILE A 20 4.29 -6.45 -0.67
N SER A 21 4.54 -5.56 -1.63
CA SER A 21 5.89 -5.28 -2.14
C SER A 21 6.16 -3.80 -2.33
N MET A 22 7.44 -3.41 -2.25
CA MET A 22 7.92 -2.04 -2.38
C MET A 22 9.21 -2.01 -3.21
N SER A 23 9.43 -0.93 -3.95
CA SER A 23 10.68 -0.75 -4.68
C SER A 23 11.87 -0.50 -3.74
N ALA A 24 13.04 -0.98 -4.12
CA ALA A 24 14.29 -0.76 -3.38
C ALA A 24 14.63 0.73 -3.25
N GLU A 25 14.26 1.53 -4.24
CA GLU A 25 14.40 2.98 -4.22
C GLU A 25 13.59 3.59 -3.08
N ILE A 26 12.30 3.27 -2.96
CA ILE A 26 11.44 3.78 -1.89
C ILE A 26 11.93 3.28 -0.52
N ALA A 27 12.28 2.00 -0.41
CA ALA A 27 12.84 1.44 0.82
C ALA A 27 14.12 2.18 1.25
N SER A 28 15.00 2.51 0.30
CA SER A 28 16.21 3.29 0.55
C SER A 28 15.90 4.74 0.96
N ASN A 29 14.94 5.40 0.30
CA ASN A 29 14.54 6.78 0.62
C ASN A 29 13.96 6.87 2.03
N LEU A 30 13.19 5.87 2.45
CA LEU A 30 12.64 5.73 3.80
C LEU A 30 13.68 5.26 4.84
N GLY A 31 14.88 4.85 4.41
CA GLY A 31 15.92 4.28 5.26
C GLY A 31 15.50 2.96 5.93
N LEU A 32 14.71 2.13 5.24
CA LEU A 32 14.27 0.84 5.75
C LEU A 32 15.37 -0.22 5.57
N SER A 33 15.70 -0.91 6.66
CA SER A 33 16.51 -2.13 6.60
C SER A 33 15.64 -3.34 6.24
N TYR A 34 16.10 -4.17 5.32
CA TYR A 34 15.47 -5.44 4.96
C TYR A 34 16.43 -6.61 5.14
N ASP A 35 15.89 -7.78 5.51
CA ASP A 35 16.67 -9.02 5.64
C ASP A 35 16.92 -9.64 4.24
N PRO A 36 18.17 -9.72 3.77
CA PRO A 36 18.50 -10.25 2.45
C PRO A 36 18.47 -11.79 2.38
N ASN A 37 18.38 -12.49 3.51
CA ASN A 37 18.40 -13.95 3.54
C ASN A 37 17.05 -14.57 3.15
N ILE A 38 15.99 -13.77 3.21
CA ILE A 38 14.68 -14.18 2.73
C ILE A 38 14.69 -13.98 1.21
N VAL A 39 14.78 -15.09 0.49
CA VAL A 39 14.82 -15.10 -0.97
C VAL A 39 13.50 -15.71 -1.47
N LEU A 40 12.75 -14.93 -2.24
CA LEU A 40 11.57 -15.39 -2.95
C LEU A 40 11.73 -15.07 -4.44
N ASN A 41 11.56 -16.07 -5.29
CA ASN A 41 11.46 -15.87 -6.73
C ASN A 41 10.01 -15.52 -7.04
N MET A 42 9.78 -14.34 -7.60
CA MET A 42 8.45 -13.92 -8.01
C MET A 42 8.29 -14.05 -9.50
N GLN A 43 7.35 -14.90 -9.89
CA GLN A 43 6.98 -15.07 -11.28
C GLN A 43 5.80 -14.15 -11.60
N SER A 44 6.02 -13.19 -12.47
CA SER A 44 4.94 -12.35 -12.99
C SER A 44 4.17 -13.07 -14.10
N THR A 45 3.04 -12.49 -14.49
CA THR A 45 2.12 -13.05 -15.49
C THR A 45 2.72 -13.16 -16.90
N ASN A 46 3.79 -12.40 -17.17
CA ASN A 46 4.59 -12.45 -18.39
C ASN A 46 5.72 -13.51 -18.33
N GLY A 47 5.84 -14.27 -17.24
CA GLY A 47 6.87 -15.29 -17.05
C GLY A 47 8.25 -14.77 -16.66
N THR A 48 8.43 -13.46 -16.43
CA THR A 48 9.67 -12.95 -15.85
C THR A 48 9.78 -13.33 -14.38
N ILE A 49 10.98 -13.72 -13.96
CA ILE A 49 11.27 -14.00 -12.55
C ILE A 49 11.98 -12.77 -12.00
N ASP A 50 11.27 -12.00 -11.18
CA ASP A 50 11.87 -10.95 -10.38
C ASP A 50 12.36 -11.55 -9.06
N GLN A 51 13.59 -11.23 -8.68
CA GLN A 51 14.17 -11.69 -7.43
C GLN A 51 13.94 -10.65 -6.34
N LEU A 52 13.45 -11.12 -5.20
CA LEU A 52 13.37 -10.35 -3.97
C LEU A 52 14.78 -9.95 -3.49
N LEU A 53 14.96 -8.70 -3.07
CA LEU A 53 16.18 -8.23 -2.40
C LEU A 53 16.18 -8.51 -0.90
N GLY A 54 14.99 -8.57 -0.29
CA GLY A 54 14.78 -8.97 1.09
C GLY A 54 13.40 -8.62 1.61
N LEU A 55 13.21 -8.79 2.92
CA LEU A 55 11.93 -8.52 3.61
C LEU A 55 12.09 -7.48 4.72
N VAL A 56 11.24 -6.45 4.70
CA VAL A 56 11.04 -5.55 5.83
C VAL A 56 9.97 -6.14 6.74
N HIS A 57 10.27 -6.24 8.03
CA HIS A 57 9.40 -6.90 9.01
C HIS A 57 8.64 -5.88 9.85
N ASN A 58 7.34 -6.11 10.01
CA ASN A 58 6.46 -5.41 10.96
C ASN A 58 6.62 -3.88 10.94
N ILE A 59 6.58 -3.28 9.74
CA ILE A 59 6.68 -1.84 9.61
C ILE A 59 5.30 -1.19 9.80
N SER A 60 5.22 -0.17 10.65
CA SER A 60 3.97 0.56 10.85
C SER A 60 3.57 1.27 9.57
N SER A 61 2.37 0.97 9.09
CA SER A 61 1.81 1.51 7.86
C SER A 61 0.45 2.11 8.17
N THR A 62 0.33 3.43 8.04
CA THR A 62 -0.87 4.18 8.43
C THR A 62 -1.64 4.64 7.21
N ILE A 63 -2.94 4.38 7.22
CA ILE A 63 -3.90 4.81 6.19
C ILE A 63 -5.07 5.47 6.91
N GLY A 64 -5.27 6.77 6.66
CA GLY A 64 -6.23 7.56 7.41
C GLY A 64 -5.87 7.55 8.90
N ASN A 65 -6.73 6.96 9.72
CA ASN A 65 -6.54 6.80 11.16
C ASN A 65 -6.25 5.35 11.60
N ILE A 66 -6.06 4.42 10.66
CA ILE A 66 -5.77 3.02 10.95
C ILE A 66 -4.29 2.76 10.72
N THR A 67 -3.63 2.13 11.69
CA THR A 67 -2.22 1.72 11.58
C THR A 67 -2.14 0.20 11.61
N VAL A 68 -1.51 -0.37 10.59
CA VAL A 68 -1.25 -1.81 10.50
C VAL A 68 0.24 -2.09 10.38
N TYR A 69 0.68 -3.20 10.95
CA TYR A 69 2.07 -3.65 10.84
C TYR A 69 2.21 -4.60 9.66
N LEU A 70 2.90 -4.16 8.61
CA LEU A 70 3.01 -4.91 7.36
C LEU A 70 4.39 -5.56 7.22
N GLN A 71 4.40 -6.73 6.59
CA GLN A 71 5.62 -7.33 6.05
C GLN A 71 5.72 -6.95 4.57
N ILE A 72 6.79 -6.27 4.18
CA ILE A 72 6.94 -5.67 2.85
C ILE A 72 8.14 -6.29 2.13
N HIS A 73 7.86 -6.89 0.98
CA HIS A 73 8.83 -7.52 0.10
C HIS A 73 9.56 -6.46 -0.74
N ILE A 74 10.89 -6.39 -0.66
CA ILE A 74 11.66 -5.39 -1.40
C ILE A 74 12.07 -5.92 -2.77
N LEU A 75 11.68 -5.20 -3.82
CA LEU A 75 11.99 -5.52 -5.20
C LEU A 75 12.96 -4.51 -5.80
N ARG A 76 13.89 -4.99 -6.64
CA ARG A 76 14.95 -4.15 -7.19
C ARG A 76 14.43 -2.97 -8.02
N SER A 77 13.52 -3.21 -8.95
CA SER A 77 13.01 -2.19 -9.87
C SER A 77 11.62 -2.51 -10.41
N PRO A 78 10.60 -2.68 -9.54
CA PRO A 78 9.23 -2.86 -9.98
C PRO A 78 8.70 -1.60 -10.68
N ALA A 79 7.64 -1.73 -11.47
CA ALA A 79 6.99 -0.61 -12.16
C ALA A 79 6.06 0.24 -11.25
N TYR A 80 6.24 0.14 -9.93
CA TYR A 80 5.39 0.76 -8.91
C TYR A 80 6.20 1.04 -7.65
N ASP A 81 5.76 2.00 -6.85
CA ASP A 81 6.43 2.37 -5.60
C ASP A 81 6.10 1.36 -4.49
N ASN A 82 4.81 1.09 -4.28
CA ASN A 82 4.31 0.12 -3.32
C ASN A 82 3.05 -0.59 -3.86
N LEU A 83 2.96 -1.90 -3.67
CA LEU A 83 1.86 -2.76 -4.08
C LEU A 83 1.23 -3.40 -2.84
N LEU A 84 -0.07 -3.23 -2.69
CA LEU A 84 -0.89 -3.85 -1.65
C LEU A 84 -1.62 -5.04 -2.28
N GLY A 85 -1.13 -6.24 -2.00
CA GLY A 85 -1.77 -7.48 -2.45
C GLY A 85 -2.88 -7.95 -1.52
N HIS A 86 -3.38 -9.15 -1.81
CA HIS A 86 -4.37 -9.88 -1.04
C HIS A 86 -4.02 -10.01 0.45
N LEU A 87 -2.73 -10.11 0.82
CA LEU A 87 -2.34 -10.15 2.23
C LEU A 87 -2.78 -8.89 2.99
N PHE A 88 -2.71 -7.72 2.34
CA PHE A 88 -3.24 -6.48 2.89
C PHE A 88 -4.77 -6.55 3.01
N ASP A 89 -5.45 -7.06 1.98
CA ASP A 89 -6.91 -7.20 1.97
C ASP A 89 -7.41 -8.08 3.12
N VAL A 90 -6.76 -9.22 3.35
CA VAL A 90 -7.10 -10.12 4.47
C VAL A 90 -6.80 -9.45 5.82
N SER A 91 -5.64 -8.82 5.96
CA SER A 91 -5.22 -8.22 7.23
C SER A 91 -6.09 -7.04 7.66
N THR A 92 -6.67 -6.32 6.70
CA THR A 92 -7.49 -5.12 6.96
C THR A 92 -8.97 -5.35 6.64
N GLN A 93 -9.37 -6.56 6.25
CA GLN A 93 -10.69 -6.85 5.67
C GLN A 93 -11.09 -5.79 4.64
N SER A 94 -10.15 -5.47 3.74
CA SER A 94 -10.30 -4.36 2.81
C SER A 94 -11.46 -4.63 1.85
N VAL A 95 -12.23 -3.59 1.55
CA VAL A 95 -13.32 -3.64 0.57
C VAL A 95 -13.19 -2.45 -0.36
N VAL A 96 -12.96 -2.74 -1.64
CA VAL A 96 -12.98 -1.74 -2.70
C VAL A 96 -14.43 -1.54 -3.15
N ASN A 97 -14.91 -0.30 -3.09
CA ASN A 97 -16.24 0.07 -3.54
C ASN A 97 -16.17 1.11 -4.66
N ILE A 98 -16.88 0.84 -5.75
CA ILE A 98 -16.99 1.71 -6.92
C ILE A 98 -18.30 2.50 -6.79
N LEU A 99 -18.22 3.78 -6.43
CA LEU A 99 -19.40 4.61 -6.19
C LEU A 99 -19.96 5.21 -7.49
N SER A 100 -19.08 5.53 -8.44
CA SER A 100 -19.43 6.02 -9.79
C SER A 100 -18.22 5.89 -10.72
N ASN A 101 -18.38 6.22 -12.01
CA ASN A 101 -17.37 6.03 -13.06
C ASN A 101 -15.97 6.60 -12.76
N ILE A 102 -15.84 7.51 -11.79
CA ILE A 102 -14.58 8.19 -11.44
C ILE A 102 -14.20 8.01 -9.97
N LYS A 103 -15.17 7.65 -9.11
CA LYS A 103 -14.97 7.62 -7.67
C LYS A 103 -14.94 6.18 -7.17
N THR A 104 -13.72 5.70 -6.96
CA THR A 104 -13.45 4.46 -6.23
C THR A 104 -13.03 4.82 -4.81
N THR A 105 -13.44 3.99 -3.86
CA THR A 105 -13.06 4.10 -2.45
C THR A 105 -12.56 2.75 -1.97
N ILE A 106 -11.65 2.76 -1.00
CA ILE A 106 -11.30 1.56 -0.25
C ILE A 106 -11.69 1.78 1.21
N THR A 107 -12.44 0.84 1.75
CA THR A 107 -12.70 0.74 3.19
C THR A 107 -11.74 -0.28 3.76
N ILE A 108 -11.08 0.09 4.84
CA ILE A 108 -10.20 -0.78 5.62
C ILE A 108 -10.71 -0.81 7.06
N MET A 109 -10.49 -1.95 7.71
CA MET A 109 -10.81 -2.19 9.10
C MET A 109 -9.52 -2.45 9.87
N ASP A 110 -9.42 -1.81 11.02
CA ASP A 110 -8.38 -2.04 11.99
C ASP A 110 -8.61 -3.42 12.64
N PRO A 111 -7.64 -4.36 12.53
CA PRO A 111 -7.83 -5.73 13.01
C PRO A 111 -7.93 -5.82 14.53
N ASP A 112 -7.36 -4.85 15.26
CA ASP A 112 -7.27 -4.87 16.72
C ASP A 112 -8.51 -4.21 17.37
N THR A 113 -8.99 -3.12 16.77
CA THR A 113 -10.08 -2.29 17.34
C THR A 113 -11.42 -2.46 16.61
N GLY A 114 -11.42 -2.99 15.39
CA GLY A 114 -12.59 -3.05 14.53
C GLY A 114 -13.03 -1.70 13.95
N MET A 115 -12.26 -0.63 14.18
CA MET A 115 -12.52 0.68 13.61
C MET A 115 -12.41 0.63 12.08
N GLN A 116 -13.28 1.33 11.36
CA GLN A 116 -13.24 1.40 9.91
C GLN A 116 -12.84 2.79 9.41
N CYS A 117 -12.08 2.82 8.33
CA CYS A 117 -11.71 4.02 7.60
C CYS A 117 -12.01 3.82 6.12
N THR A 118 -12.73 4.77 5.51
CA THR A 118 -12.98 4.77 4.06
C THR A 118 -12.23 5.94 3.44
N ILE A 119 -11.34 5.64 2.50
CA ILE A 119 -10.56 6.65 1.79
C ILE A 119 -10.85 6.61 0.28
N PRO A 120 -10.85 7.76 -0.40
CA PRO A 120 -10.92 7.80 -1.85
C PRO A 120 -9.65 7.19 -2.46
N THR A 121 -9.81 6.46 -3.56
CA THR A 121 -8.70 6.05 -4.41
C THR A 121 -8.77 6.80 -5.74
N PHE A 122 -7.65 6.86 -6.44
CA PHE A 122 -7.54 7.51 -7.74
C PHE A 122 -7.12 6.50 -8.81
N PRO A 123 -7.49 6.72 -10.09
CA PRO A 123 -7.05 5.86 -11.18
C PRO A 123 -5.53 5.81 -11.26
N CYS A 124 -4.98 4.60 -11.47
CA CYS A 124 -3.55 4.44 -11.71
C CYS A 124 -3.16 5.16 -13.02
N SER A 125 -2.41 6.26 -12.91
CA SER A 125 -1.86 6.95 -14.07
C SER A 125 -0.57 6.28 -14.53
N LYS A 126 -0.54 5.77 -15.76
CA LYS A 126 0.62 5.06 -16.34
C LYS A 126 1.88 5.92 -16.57
N ASN A 127 1.86 7.20 -16.18
CA ASN A 127 2.96 8.15 -16.35
C ASN A 127 3.55 8.56 -14.99
N LYS A 128 4.29 7.66 -14.36
CA LYS A 128 5.37 8.07 -13.45
C LYS A 128 6.68 7.97 -14.20
N GLN A 129 6.99 9.03 -14.94
CA GLN A 129 8.38 9.32 -15.31
C GLN A 129 8.95 10.13 -14.15
N ASN A 130 9.96 9.57 -13.49
CA ASN A 130 10.68 10.11 -12.33
C ASN A 130 10.65 11.63 -12.23
N ASN A 131 9.79 12.15 -11.38
CA ASN A 131 9.91 13.50 -10.83
C ASN A 131 9.54 13.39 -9.36
N HIS A 132 10.54 13.11 -8.52
CA HIS A 132 10.49 13.38 -7.09
C HIS A 132 10.37 14.90 -6.90
N GLN A 133 9.15 15.41 -7.01
CA GLN A 133 8.75 16.60 -6.30
C GLN A 133 7.78 16.13 -5.23
N ASN A 134 8.10 16.44 -3.98
CA ASN A 134 7.24 16.26 -2.82
C ASN A 134 5.93 17.01 -3.06
N VAL A 135 4.97 16.37 -3.72
CA VAL A 135 3.61 16.88 -3.81
C VAL A 135 2.84 16.29 -2.65
N CYS A 136 2.94 16.97 -1.50
CA CYS A 136 1.98 16.80 -0.42
C CYS A 136 0.62 17.28 -0.95
N PHE A 137 -0.21 16.34 -1.42
CA PHE A 137 -1.59 16.64 -1.71
C PHE A 137 -2.34 16.73 -0.38
N LYS A 138 -2.48 17.97 0.12
CA LYS A 138 -3.42 18.28 1.20
C LYS A 138 -4.80 17.84 0.76
N THR A 139 -5.25 16.71 1.27
CA THR A 139 -6.61 16.23 1.07
C THR A 139 -7.44 16.82 2.20
N GLU A 140 -8.34 17.75 1.89
CA GLU A 140 -9.39 18.13 2.83
C GLU A 140 -10.22 16.87 3.13
N ALA A 141 -10.22 16.44 4.39
CA ALA A 141 -10.93 15.25 4.83
C ALA A 141 -12.43 15.42 4.56
N PRO A 142 -13.09 14.54 3.79
CA PRO A 142 -14.53 14.44 3.87
C PRO A 142 -14.84 13.89 5.26
N HIS A 143 -15.70 14.60 6.00
CA HIS A 143 -16.18 14.21 7.32
C HIS A 143 -16.44 12.69 7.41
N CYS A 144 -15.81 12.05 8.38
CA CYS A 144 -16.08 10.65 8.72
C CYS A 144 -17.57 10.50 9.03
N PHE A 145 -18.29 9.74 8.19
CA PHE A 145 -19.67 9.40 8.47
C PHE A 145 -19.71 8.29 9.52
N HIS A 146 -20.02 8.65 10.77
CA HIS A 146 -20.38 7.67 11.77
C HIS A 146 -21.78 7.12 11.48
N TYR A 147 -21.83 5.85 11.07
CA TYR A 147 -23.08 5.10 11.04
C TYR A 147 -23.44 4.68 12.48
N GLN A 148 -24.28 5.46 13.16
CA GLN A 148 -24.97 4.97 14.36
C GLN A 148 -26.16 4.12 13.91
N ARG A 149 -26.16 2.82 14.24
CA ARG A 149 -27.36 1.98 14.13
C ARG A 149 -28.31 2.36 15.26
N HIS A 150 -29.54 2.71 14.90
CA HIS A 150 -30.71 2.65 15.79
C HIS A 150 -31.39 1.29 15.65
#